data_AF-A0A832B8H7-F1
#
_entry.id   AF-A0A832B8H7-F1
#
_cell.length_a   1.000
_cell.length_b   1.000
_cell.length_c   1.000
_cell.angle_alpha   90.00
_cell.angle_beta   90.00
_cell.angle_gamma   90.00
#
_symmetry.space_group_name_H-M   'P 1'
#
loop_
_entity.id
_entity.type
_entity.pdbx_description
1 polymer ?
#
loop_
_entity_poly.entity_id
_entity_poly.type
_entity_poly.pdbx_seq_one_letter_code
_entity_poly.pdbx_strand_id
1 'polypeptide(L)'
;MKPDSQVVLLRGSSQGSLVVRQIHVPHELQGICGEGTASDGGGAPFQIIPDAIQRTLATVVMEAPPGGDKAFALGPIHPRSPRPITQVCEVPAGKTRIRLDPGRMAGFPSAITFADGKTITAFTWNDRLYRPNTGGFLLRNDRNATLQLLCDGPVCTVYRVRASYCAEDGQHAPGNANAVYDWYFFKHQPLAFVAAVVRQPAPEVWTELHFLEWNFSGSDFTHYAGGDPITEGTLEGGRQSHIFSNWAGLVGG
;
A
#
# COMPACT_ATOMS: atom_id res chain seq x y z
N MET A 1 -31.98 9.71 19.64
CA MET A 1 -31.23 10.10 18.43
C MET A 1 -29.93 9.33 18.45
N LYS A 2 -29.68 8.41 17.50
CA LYS A 2 -28.37 7.74 17.41
C LYS A 2 -27.38 8.77 16.86
N PRO A 3 -26.19 8.93 17.47
CA PRO A 3 -25.23 9.91 17.00
C PRO A 3 -24.75 9.53 15.58
N ASP A 4 -24.92 10.48 14.66
CA ASP A 4 -24.13 10.74 13.46
C ASP A 4 -23.69 9.55 12.60
N SER A 5 -24.63 8.97 11.84
CA SER A 5 -24.27 8.20 10.66
C SER A 5 -23.73 9.14 9.57
N GLN A 6 -22.42 9.09 9.29
CA GLN A 6 -21.86 9.80 8.15
C GLN A 6 -22.21 9.09 6.85
N VAL A 7 -22.70 9.84 5.87
CA VAL A 7 -22.95 9.32 4.52
C VAL A 7 -21.75 9.65 3.64
N VAL A 8 -21.05 8.61 3.19
CA VAL A 8 -20.05 8.74 2.13
C VAL A 8 -20.74 8.43 0.81
N LEU A 9 -20.79 9.42 -0.08
CA LEU A 9 -21.26 9.22 -1.45
C LEU A 9 -20.13 8.58 -2.25
N LEU A 10 -20.34 7.34 -2.69
CA LEU A 10 -19.37 6.61 -3.50
C LEU A 10 -19.98 6.29 -4.86
N ARG A 11 -19.37 6.84 -5.90
CA ARG A 11 -19.76 6.57 -7.28
C ARG A 11 -19.32 5.16 -7.65
N GLY A 12 -20.30 4.27 -7.81
CA GLY A 12 -20.08 2.87 -8.18
C GLY A 12 -20.02 2.71 -9.70
N SER A 13 -19.29 1.71 -10.16
CA SER A 13 -19.27 1.33 -11.58
C SER A 13 -20.43 0.40 -11.91
N SER A 14 -20.70 0.19 -13.21
CA SER A 14 -21.75 -0.72 -13.68
C SER A 14 -21.48 -2.20 -13.38
N GLN A 15 -20.25 -2.60 -13.06
CA GLN A 15 -19.86 -4.01 -12.90
C GLN A 15 -19.49 -4.42 -11.46
N GLY A 16 -19.72 -3.56 -10.48
CA GLY A 16 -19.17 -3.75 -9.14
C GLY A 16 -17.67 -3.47 -9.16
N SER A 17 -17.19 -2.74 -8.16
CA SER A 17 -15.82 -2.23 -8.20
C SER A 17 -15.24 -2.11 -6.82
N LEU A 18 -13.95 -2.42 -6.71
CA LEU A 18 -13.16 -1.99 -5.60
C LEU A 18 -13.10 -0.46 -5.60
N VAL A 19 -13.49 0.17 -4.49
CA VAL A 19 -13.39 1.61 -4.30
C VAL A 19 -12.37 1.88 -3.21
N VAL A 20 -11.37 2.69 -3.54
CA VAL A 20 -10.39 3.23 -2.60
C VAL A 20 -10.44 4.74 -2.69
N ARG A 21 -10.78 5.41 -1.58
CA ARG A 21 -10.96 6.86 -1.53
C ARG A 21 -10.48 7.42 -0.21
N GLN A 22 -9.77 8.55 -0.26
CA GLN A 22 -9.56 9.36 0.93
C GLN A 22 -10.80 10.18 1.23
N ILE A 23 -11.18 10.22 2.51
CA ILE A 23 -12.26 11.03 3.04
C ILE A 23 -11.77 11.80 4.27
N HIS A 24 -12.47 12.88 4.60
CA HIS A 24 -12.32 13.49 5.91
C HIS A 24 -13.13 12.70 6.92
N VAL A 25 -12.52 12.40 8.07
CA VAL A 25 -13.19 11.74 9.20
C VAL A 25 -13.22 12.67 10.42
N PRO A 26 -14.31 12.63 11.22
CA PRO A 26 -14.38 13.34 12.49
C PRO A 26 -13.28 12.93 13.44
N HIS A 27 -13.05 13.78 14.44
CA HIS A 27 -12.04 13.52 15.47
C HIS A 27 -12.30 12.23 16.25
N GLU A 28 -13.55 11.78 16.37
CA GLU A 28 -13.89 10.53 17.07
C GLU A 28 -13.60 9.25 16.27
N LEU A 29 -13.33 9.36 14.96
CA LEU A 29 -12.97 8.22 14.10
C LEU A 29 -11.46 8.13 13.82
N GLN A 30 -10.65 8.88 14.57
CA GLN A 30 -9.20 8.93 14.39
C GLN A 30 -8.50 7.66 14.89
N GLY A 31 -7.55 7.16 14.09
CA GLY A 31 -6.74 6.00 14.48
C GLY A 31 -7.48 4.67 14.45
N ILE A 32 -8.66 4.64 13.83
CA ILE A 32 -9.54 3.49 13.83
C ILE A 32 -9.39 2.70 12.54
N CYS A 33 -8.95 1.43 12.63
CA CYS A 33 -9.43 0.47 11.66
C CYS A 33 -10.74 -0.16 12.12
N GLY A 34 -11.74 -0.17 11.23
CA GLY A 34 -13.03 -0.79 11.51
C GLY A 34 -13.73 -1.22 10.24
N GLU A 35 -14.77 -2.01 10.44
CA GLU A 35 -15.56 -2.66 9.39
C GLU A 35 -17.01 -2.21 9.52
N GLY A 36 -17.74 -2.13 8.40
CA GLY A 36 -19.17 -1.86 8.45
C GLY A 36 -19.92 -2.29 7.19
N THR A 37 -21.24 -2.09 7.24
CA THR A 37 -22.19 -2.49 6.20
C THR A 37 -23.05 -1.30 5.76
N ALA A 38 -23.39 -1.25 4.48
CA ALA A 38 -24.29 -0.23 3.90
C ALA A 38 -25.67 -0.19 4.59
N SER A 39 -26.27 1.00 4.67
CA SER A 39 -27.57 1.25 5.30
C SER A 39 -28.79 0.95 4.42
N ASP A 40 -28.60 0.71 3.12
CA ASP A 40 -29.68 0.53 2.13
C ASP A 40 -30.22 -0.92 2.05
N GLY A 41 -29.79 -1.80 2.97
CA GLY A 41 -30.21 -3.20 3.03
C GLY A 41 -29.47 -4.12 2.06
N GLY A 42 -28.69 -3.58 1.11
CA GLY A 42 -27.84 -4.34 0.17
C GLY A 42 -26.39 -4.52 0.64
N GLY A 43 -26.18 -4.51 1.97
CA GLY A 43 -24.90 -4.40 2.68
C GLY A 43 -23.63 -4.78 1.91
N ALA A 44 -22.75 -3.81 1.70
CA ALA A 44 -21.39 -4.03 1.22
C ALA A 44 -20.36 -3.91 2.35
N PRO A 45 -19.37 -4.83 2.44
CA PRO A 45 -18.29 -4.68 3.40
C PRO A 45 -17.42 -3.48 3.04
N PHE A 46 -17.08 -2.67 4.05
CA PHE A 46 -16.08 -1.62 3.93
C PHE A 46 -15.09 -1.65 5.08
N GLN A 47 -13.94 -1.03 4.88
CA GLN A 47 -12.92 -0.76 5.88
C GLN A 47 -12.53 0.72 5.85
N ILE A 48 -12.19 1.27 7.00
CA ILE A 48 -11.63 2.62 7.13
C ILE A 48 -10.24 2.51 7.71
N ILE A 49 -9.25 3.12 7.08
CA ILE A 49 -7.86 3.09 7.50
C ILE A 49 -7.43 4.53 7.78
N PRO A 50 -7.01 4.87 8.99
CA PRO A 50 -6.62 6.24 9.33
C PRO A 50 -5.37 6.63 8.55
N ASP A 51 -5.33 7.85 8.03
CA ASP A 51 -4.13 8.34 7.34
C ASP A 51 -2.91 8.32 8.28
N ALA A 52 -1.74 8.06 7.69
CA ALA A 52 -0.51 7.93 8.43
C ALA A 52 -0.06 9.21 9.14
N ILE A 53 -0.47 10.36 8.60
CA ILE A 53 0.04 11.68 8.92
C ILE A 53 -1.09 12.61 9.37
N GLN A 54 -2.15 12.72 8.56
CA GLN A 54 -3.24 13.66 8.76
C GLN A 54 -4.35 13.02 9.55
N ARG A 55 -4.48 13.39 10.83
CA ARG A 55 -5.47 12.78 11.72
C ARG A 55 -6.91 12.95 11.24
N THR A 56 -7.20 13.95 10.43
CA THR A 56 -8.54 14.21 9.88
C THR A 56 -8.83 13.45 8.59
N LEU A 57 -7.88 12.68 8.04
CA LEU A 57 -8.08 11.90 6.83
C LEU A 57 -8.08 10.40 7.13
N ALA A 58 -8.85 9.67 6.33
CA ALA A 58 -8.80 8.22 6.30
C ALA A 58 -9.05 7.70 4.88
N THR A 59 -8.47 6.54 4.57
CA THR A 59 -8.78 5.78 3.36
C THR A 59 -9.97 4.87 3.64
N VAL A 60 -11.06 5.04 2.89
CA VAL A 60 -12.14 4.06 2.81
C VAL A 60 -11.84 3.08 1.69
N VAL A 61 -11.99 1.81 2.01
CA VAL A 61 -11.87 0.69 1.09
C VAL A 61 -13.17 -0.09 1.09
N MET A 62 -13.75 -0.36 -0.07
CA MET A 62 -14.99 -1.13 -0.16
C MET A 62 -15.07 -1.98 -1.44
N GLU A 63 -15.87 -3.03 -1.39
CA GLU A 63 -16.37 -3.70 -2.59
C GLU A 63 -17.75 -3.14 -2.93
N ALA A 64 -17.82 -2.19 -3.86
CA ALA A 64 -19.08 -1.56 -4.22
C ALA A 64 -19.93 -2.56 -5.02
N PRO A 65 -21.21 -2.77 -4.64
CA PRO A 65 -22.10 -3.64 -5.39
C PRO A 65 -22.36 -3.04 -6.78
N PRO A 66 -22.65 -3.86 -7.80
CA PRO A 66 -23.01 -3.38 -9.13
C PRO A 66 -24.24 -2.45 -9.09
N GLY A 67 -24.38 -1.62 -10.14
CA GLY A 67 -25.59 -0.84 -10.37
C GLY A 67 -25.48 0.69 -10.21
N GLY A 68 -24.28 1.26 -10.39
CA GLY A 68 -24.09 2.72 -10.45
C GLY A 68 -23.84 3.40 -9.10
N ASP A 69 -23.98 4.72 -9.07
CA ASP A 69 -23.72 5.56 -7.89
C ASP A 69 -24.59 5.16 -6.70
N LYS A 70 -23.97 4.91 -5.54
CA LYS A 70 -24.67 4.57 -4.30
C LYS A 70 -24.16 5.41 -3.14
N ALA A 71 -25.08 5.78 -2.26
CA ALA A 71 -24.76 6.43 -1.01
C ALA A 71 -24.58 5.37 0.08
N PHE A 72 -23.47 5.43 0.81
CA PHE A 72 -23.20 4.50 1.91
C PHE A 72 -23.15 5.27 3.22
N ALA A 73 -24.06 4.96 4.14
CA ALA A 73 -23.86 5.39 5.51
C ALA A 73 -22.81 4.49 6.17
N LEU A 74 -21.82 5.12 6.80
CA LEU A 74 -20.87 4.42 7.66
C LEU A 74 -21.63 3.96 8.91
N GLY A 75 -21.71 2.65 9.08
CA GLY A 75 -22.23 2.02 10.30
C GLY A 75 -21.31 2.23 11.51
N PRO A 76 -21.63 1.66 12.68
CA PRO A 76 -20.78 1.73 13.86
C PRO A 76 -19.39 1.14 13.58
N ILE A 77 -18.36 1.93 13.84
CA ILE A 77 -16.97 1.55 13.58
C ILE A 77 -16.37 1.02 14.88
N HIS A 78 -15.83 -0.20 14.84
CA HIS A 78 -15.19 -0.84 15.99
C HIS A 78 -13.67 -0.65 15.91
N PRO A 79 -13.07 0.19 16.78
CA PRO A 79 -11.64 0.47 16.72
C PRO A 79 -10.79 -0.75 17.02
N ARG A 80 -9.80 -0.98 16.16
CA ARG A 80 -8.67 -1.88 16.41
C ARG A 80 -7.38 -1.09 16.49
N SER A 81 -6.60 -1.36 17.54
CA SER A 81 -5.27 -0.78 17.69
C SER A 81 -4.28 -1.45 16.73
N PRO A 82 -3.36 -0.68 16.11
CA PRO A 82 -2.28 -1.24 15.32
C PRO A 82 -1.45 -2.24 16.14
N ARG A 83 -1.15 -3.40 15.55
CA ARG A 83 -0.35 -4.44 16.18
C ARG A 83 1.05 -4.49 15.55
N PRO A 84 2.14 -4.34 16.32
CA PRO A 84 3.50 -4.54 15.81
C PRO A 84 3.68 -5.95 15.25
N ILE A 85 4.40 -6.05 14.14
CA ILE A 85 4.83 -7.31 13.53
C ILE A 85 6.34 -7.40 13.69
N THR A 86 6.78 -8.34 14.52
CA THR A 86 8.20 -8.54 14.88
C THR A 86 8.78 -9.83 14.32
N GLN A 87 7.96 -10.63 13.66
CA GLN A 87 8.34 -11.89 13.02
C GLN A 87 7.80 -11.91 11.59
N VAL A 88 8.39 -12.75 10.76
CA VAL A 88 7.92 -13.00 9.39
C VAL A 88 6.44 -13.37 9.40
N CYS A 89 5.66 -12.76 8.50
CA CYS A 89 4.29 -13.18 8.26
C CYS A 89 4.00 -13.33 6.76
N GLU A 90 3.00 -14.16 6.46
CA GLU A 90 2.48 -14.38 5.12
C GLU A 90 1.06 -13.81 5.05
N VAL A 91 0.78 -13.04 4.00
CA VAL A 91 -0.49 -12.34 3.81
C VAL A 91 -1.14 -12.82 2.52
N PRO A 92 -2.37 -13.35 2.56
CA PRO A 92 -3.10 -13.69 1.34
C PRO A 92 -3.47 -12.43 0.54
N ALA A 93 -3.28 -12.48 -0.78
CA ALA A 93 -3.79 -11.50 -1.74
C ALA A 93 -4.44 -12.26 -2.92
N GLY A 94 -5.74 -12.55 -2.80
CA GLY A 94 -6.42 -13.48 -3.70
C GLY A 94 -5.79 -14.87 -3.64
N LYS A 95 -5.28 -15.37 -4.76
CA LYS A 95 -4.59 -16.68 -4.84
C LYS A 95 -3.07 -16.58 -4.63
N THR A 96 -2.53 -15.39 -4.36
CA THR A 96 -1.10 -15.22 -4.03
C THR A 96 -0.90 -15.09 -2.53
N ARG A 97 0.33 -15.34 -2.08
CA ARG A 97 0.79 -15.05 -0.71
C ARG A 97 1.96 -14.10 -0.75
N ILE A 98 1.89 -13.05 0.04
CA ILE A 98 2.91 -12.01 0.16
C ILE A 98 3.63 -12.18 1.49
N ARG A 99 4.96 -12.33 1.44
CA ARG A 99 5.80 -12.42 2.63
C ARG A 99 6.24 -11.03 3.07
N LEU A 100 5.92 -10.68 4.31
CA LEU A 100 6.47 -9.52 4.99
C LEU A 100 7.48 -9.99 6.04
N ASP A 101 8.67 -9.42 6.02
CA ASP A 101 9.75 -9.78 6.93
C ASP A 101 10.32 -8.51 7.56
N PRO A 102 10.03 -8.22 8.85
CA PRO A 102 10.56 -7.05 9.54
C PRO A 102 12.09 -6.93 9.50
N GLY A 103 12.82 -8.06 9.38
CA GLY A 103 14.28 -8.08 9.31
C GLY A 103 14.85 -7.87 7.90
N ARG A 104 14.01 -7.82 6.87
CA ARG A 104 14.44 -7.69 5.47
C ARG A 104 13.75 -6.51 4.79
N MET A 105 14.54 -5.67 4.12
CA MET A 105 14.05 -4.54 3.34
C MET A 105 13.06 -3.65 4.12
N ALA A 106 13.38 -3.31 5.37
CA ALA A 106 12.55 -2.47 6.24
C ALA A 106 11.11 -2.99 6.49
N GLY A 107 10.83 -4.28 6.28
CA GLY A 107 9.48 -4.86 6.46
C GLY A 107 8.59 -4.77 5.22
N PHE A 108 9.11 -4.29 4.09
CA PHE A 108 8.41 -4.32 2.80
C PHE A 108 8.20 -5.76 2.30
N PRO A 109 7.30 -5.99 1.32
CA PRO A 109 7.15 -7.29 0.66
C PRO A 109 8.50 -7.84 0.21
N SER A 110 8.79 -9.08 0.59
CA SER A 110 10.10 -9.71 0.38
C SER A 110 10.03 -11.03 -0.38
N ALA A 111 8.84 -11.60 -0.51
CA ALA A 111 8.56 -12.72 -1.41
C ALA A 111 7.10 -12.69 -1.88
N ILE A 112 6.86 -13.26 -3.05
CA ILE A 112 5.52 -13.46 -3.61
C ILE A 112 5.42 -14.93 -4.02
N THR A 113 4.45 -15.65 -3.47
CA THR A 113 4.11 -17.02 -3.86
C THR A 113 2.83 -17.00 -4.70
N PHE A 114 2.88 -17.55 -5.91
CA PHE A 114 1.75 -17.64 -6.83
C PHE A 114 0.91 -18.90 -6.59
N ALA A 115 -0.24 -18.96 -7.25
CA ALA A 115 -1.22 -20.04 -7.07
C ALA A 115 -0.68 -21.42 -7.50
N ASP A 116 0.27 -21.45 -8.42
CA ASP A 116 0.95 -22.65 -8.91
C ASP A 116 2.11 -23.10 -8.01
N GLY A 117 2.41 -22.35 -6.94
CA GLY A 117 3.48 -22.61 -6.00
C GLY A 117 4.82 -21.95 -6.35
N LYS A 118 4.96 -21.31 -7.52
CA LYS A 118 6.17 -20.54 -7.85
C LYS A 118 6.34 -19.42 -6.83
N THR A 119 7.57 -19.23 -6.35
CA THR A 119 7.90 -18.19 -5.37
C THR A 119 9.02 -17.32 -5.90
N ILE A 120 8.77 -16.01 -5.97
CA ILE A 120 9.76 -15.02 -6.37
C ILE A 120 10.32 -14.35 -5.12
N THR A 121 11.65 -14.39 -4.98
CA THR A 121 12.40 -13.78 -3.86
C THR A 121 13.56 -12.91 -4.31
N ALA A 122 13.95 -12.99 -5.59
CA ALA A 122 15.12 -12.37 -6.17
C ALA A 122 14.85 -10.93 -6.64
N PHE A 123 14.38 -10.10 -5.71
CA PHE A 123 14.10 -8.69 -5.97
C PHE A 123 14.38 -7.81 -4.76
N THR A 124 14.44 -6.50 -5.01
CA THR A 124 14.54 -5.46 -3.99
C THR A 124 13.67 -4.27 -4.31
N TRP A 125 13.15 -3.63 -3.26
CA TRP A 125 12.60 -2.27 -3.35
C TRP A 125 13.74 -1.26 -3.38
N ASN A 126 13.78 -0.44 -4.41
CA ASN A 126 14.76 0.61 -4.63
C ASN A 126 14.17 2.01 -4.40
N ASP A 127 13.22 2.13 -3.49
CA ASP A 127 12.62 3.39 -3.09
C ASP A 127 13.69 4.27 -2.44
N ARG A 128 14.10 5.29 -3.20
CA ARG A 128 15.37 6.01 -3.06
C ARG A 128 15.17 7.52 -3.10
N LEU A 129 15.86 8.21 -2.21
CA LEU A 129 16.21 9.62 -2.36
C LEU A 129 17.61 9.72 -2.94
N TYR A 130 17.80 10.57 -3.94
CA TYR A 130 19.11 10.77 -4.55
C TYR A 130 19.36 12.22 -4.93
N ARG A 131 20.63 12.62 -4.79
CA ARG A 131 21.18 13.82 -5.40
C ARG A 131 22.64 13.61 -5.78
N PRO A 132 23.13 14.27 -6.84
CA PRO A 132 24.55 14.28 -7.17
C PRO A 132 25.40 14.71 -5.96
N ASN A 133 26.59 14.08 -5.81
CA ASN A 133 27.59 14.34 -4.77
C ASN A 133 27.22 13.97 -3.32
N THR A 134 25.94 13.78 -3.00
CA THR A 134 25.51 13.25 -1.68
C THR A 134 25.23 11.76 -1.74
N GLY A 135 24.83 11.24 -2.91
CA GLY A 135 24.56 9.82 -3.11
C GLY A 135 23.09 9.45 -2.92
N GLY A 136 22.84 8.14 -2.85
CA GLY A 136 21.51 7.56 -2.76
C GLY A 136 21.24 6.99 -1.38
N PHE A 137 20.03 7.25 -0.86
CA PHE A 137 19.55 6.75 0.42
C PHE A 137 18.28 5.95 0.15
N LEU A 138 18.20 4.73 0.68
CA LEU A 138 17.13 3.78 0.38
C LEU A 138 16.35 3.47 1.65
N LEU A 139 15.03 3.30 1.53
CA LEU A 139 14.19 2.88 2.67
C LEU A 139 14.56 1.49 3.17
N ARG A 140 14.90 0.58 2.25
CA ARG A 140 15.26 -0.81 2.59
C ARG A 140 16.50 -0.96 3.48
N ASN A 141 17.27 0.12 3.64
CA ASN A 141 18.48 0.15 4.47
C ASN A 141 18.20 0.54 5.93
N ASP A 142 16.99 1.03 6.25
CA ASP A 142 16.63 1.38 7.63
C ASP A 142 16.46 0.12 8.50
N ARG A 143 17.38 -0.04 9.45
CA ARG A 143 17.40 -1.17 10.41
C ARG A 143 16.44 -0.96 11.58
N ASN A 144 15.92 0.25 11.76
CA ASN A 144 14.98 0.62 12.82
C ASN A 144 13.55 0.82 12.27
N ALA A 145 13.31 0.41 11.02
CA ALA A 145 11.99 0.46 10.42
C ALA A 145 10.98 -0.36 11.23
N THR A 146 9.72 0.05 11.16
CA THR A 146 8.62 -0.61 11.88
C THR A 146 7.58 -1.13 10.90
N LEU A 147 7.11 -2.37 11.14
CA LEU A 147 5.99 -2.98 10.45
C LEU A 147 4.83 -3.17 11.45
N GLN A 148 3.63 -2.70 11.08
CA GLN A 148 2.43 -2.82 11.91
C GLN A 148 1.26 -3.34 11.08
N LEU A 149 0.51 -4.29 11.61
CA LEU A 149 -0.82 -4.62 11.12
C LEU A 149 -1.78 -3.53 11.60
N LEU A 150 -2.34 -2.75 10.67
CA LEU A 150 -3.39 -1.77 10.98
C LEU A 150 -4.75 -2.44 11.03
N CYS A 151 -4.99 -3.36 10.08
CA CYS A 151 -6.30 -3.92 9.86
C CYS A 151 -6.23 -5.31 9.25
N ASP A 152 -7.02 -6.22 9.77
CA ASP A 152 -7.34 -7.46 9.08
C ASP A 152 -8.86 -7.53 8.93
N GLY A 153 -9.35 -6.96 7.83
CA GLY A 153 -10.77 -6.79 7.58
C GLY A 153 -11.28 -7.60 6.38
N PRO A 154 -12.57 -7.45 6.04
CA PRO A 154 -13.27 -8.29 5.07
C PRO A 154 -12.85 -8.04 3.62
N VAL A 155 -12.38 -6.83 3.29
CA VAL A 155 -11.98 -6.45 1.92
C VAL A 155 -10.47 -6.63 1.71
N CYS A 156 -9.65 -6.23 2.69
CA CYS A 156 -8.20 -6.29 2.62
C CYS A 156 -7.54 -6.42 4.00
N THR A 157 -6.31 -6.93 4.01
CA THR A 157 -5.40 -6.79 5.15
C THR A 157 -4.47 -5.60 4.88
N VAL A 158 -4.31 -4.72 5.87
CA VAL A 158 -3.55 -3.47 5.73
C VAL A 158 -2.39 -3.44 6.71
N TYR A 159 -1.19 -3.27 6.15
CA TYR A 159 0.04 -3.12 6.91
C TYR A 159 0.64 -1.73 6.71
N ARG A 160 1.22 -1.18 7.77
CA ARG A 160 1.96 0.08 7.73
C ARG A 160 3.44 -0.16 7.97
N VAL A 161 4.26 0.27 7.03
CA VAL A 161 5.71 0.35 7.17
C VAL A 161 6.09 1.80 7.43
N ARG A 162 6.93 2.06 8.44
CA ARG A 162 7.61 3.35 8.62
C ARG A 162 9.10 3.12 8.53
N ALA A 163 9.77 3.87 7.67
CA ALA A 163 11.20 3.77 7.47
C ALA A 163 11.81 5.15 7.18
N SER A 164 13.06 5.34 7.59
CA SER A 164 13.91 6.46 7.20
C SER A 164 14.68 6.13 5.92
N TYR A 165 15.03 7.16 5.14
CA TYR A 165 15.97 6.95 4.04
C TYR A 165 17.38 6.84 4.60
N CYS A 166 18.05 5.71 4.38
CA CYS A 166 19.38 5.44 4.92
C CYS A 166 20.38 4.99 3.84
N ALA A 167 21.65 5.34 4.04
CA ALA A 167 22.76 4.71 3.34
C ALA A 167 22.96 3.26 3.84
N GLU A 168 23.78 2.47 3.15
CA GLU A 168 23.97 1.03 3.48
C GLU A 168 24.56 0.80 4.88
N ASP A 169 25.38 1.73 5.36
CA ASP A 169 25.95 1.72 6.71
C ASP A 169 24.92 2.10 7.79
N GLY A 170 23.71 2.51 7.40
CA GLY A 170 22.63 2.95 8.28
C GLY A 170 22.59 4.45 8.54
N GLN A 171 23.51 5.24 7.97
CA GLN A 171 23.48 6.69 8.11
C GLN A 171 22.20 7.26 7.48
N HIS A 172 21.47 8.07 8.25
CA HIS A 172 20.26 8.73 7.75
C HIS A 172 20.59 9.74 6.65
N ALA A 173 19.68 9.89 5.69
CA ALA A 173 19.72 10.94 4.70
C ALA A 173 19.73 12.33 5.38
N PRO A 174 20.52 13.30 4.86
CA PRO A 174 20.39 14.69 5.24
C PRO A 174 18.93 15.15 5.28
N GLY A 175 18.61 16.03 6.23
CA GLY A 175 17.24 16.50 6.42
C GLY A 175 16.33 15.50 7.15
N ASN A 176 16.82 14.30 7.49
CA ASN A 176 16.11 13.22 8.18
C ASN A 176 14.82 12.80 7.47
N ALA A 177 14.90 12.70 6.15
CA ALA A 177 13.77 12.29 5.34
C ALA A 177 13.33 10.86 5.67
N ASN A 178 12.02 10.65 5.72
CA ASN A 178 11.39 9.39 6.08
C ASN A 178 10.10 9.19 5.28
N ALA A 179 9.58 7.98 5.29
CA ALA A 179 8.35 7.64 4.61
C ALA A 179 7.49 6.66 5.41
N VAL A 180 6.19 6.76 5.18
CA VAL A 180 5.20 5.82 5.70
C VAL A 180 4.44 5.22 4.53
N TYR A 181 4.42 3.89 4.44
CA TYR A 181 3.74 3.13 3.41
C TYR A 181 2.62 2.32 4.04
N ASP A 182 1.40 2.48 3.53
CA ASP A 182 0.28 1.60 3.80
C ASP A 182 0.08 0.65 2.63
N TRP A 183 0.27 -0.64 2.90
CA TRP A 183 0.10 -1.75 1.97
C TRP A 183 -1.25 -2.40 2.19
N TYR A 184 -2.11 -2.34 1.18
CA TYR A 184 -3.45 -2.91 1.19
C TYR A 184 -3.46 -4.17 0.32
N PHE A 185 -3.50 -5.34 0.95
CA PHE A 185 -3.56 -6.64 0.26
C PHE A 185 -5.00 -7.13 0.19
N PHE A 186 -5.57 -7.16 -1.02
CA PHE A 186 -6.99 -7.48 -1.22
C PHE A 186 -7.26 -8.98 -1.08
N LYS A 187 -8.27 -9.36 -0.28
CA LYS A 187 -8.53 -10.75 0.08
C LYS A 187 -8.81 -11.64 -1.14
N HIS A 188 -9.45 -11.10 -2.17
CA HIS A 188 -9.97 -11.87 -3.30
C HIS A 188 -9.31 -11.55 -4.64
N GLN A 189 -8.33 -10.64 -4.66
CA GLN A 189 -7.66 -10.21 -5.89
C GLN A 189 -6.14 -10.24 -5.68
N PRO A 190 -5.33 -10.65 -6.68
CA PRO A 190 -3.87 -10.60 -6.63
C PRO A 190 -3.38 -9.15 -6.84
N LEU A 191 -3.91 -8.22 -6.06
CA LEU A 191 -3.71 -6.78 -6.16
C LEU A 191 -3.21 -6.26 -4.82
N ALA A 192 -2.24 -5.34 -4.89
CA ALA A 192 -1.87 -4.50 -3.78
C ALA A 192 -2.16 -3.04 -4.16
N PHE A 193 -2.84 -2.30 -3.29
CA PHE A 193 -2.87 -0.85 -3.35
C PHE A 193 -1.87 -0.31 -2.33
N VAL A 194 -1.15 0.75 -2.67
CA VAL A 194 -0.15 1.35 -1.79
C VAL A 194 -0.37 2.84 -1.72
N ALA A 195 -0.52 3.35 -0.50
CA ALA A 195 -0.48 4.78 -0.23
C ALA A 195 0.81 5.09 0.52
N ALA A 196 1.56 6.09 0.08
CA ALA A 196 2.76 6.52 0.77
C ALA A 196 2.76 8.02 1.04
N VAL A 197 3.33 8.38 2.18
CA VAL A 197 3.64 9.77 2.52
C VAL A 197 5.14 9.87 2.81
N VAL A 198 5.83 10.68 2.02
CA VAL A 198 7.24 11.03 2.24
C VAL A 198 7.31 12.37 2.94
N ARG A 199 8.14 12.46 3.98
CA ARG A 199 8.30 13.66 4.80
C ARG A 199 9.77 13.99 4.93
N GLN A 200 10.04 15.29 4.91
CA GLN A 200 11.37 15.84 5.14
C GLN A 200 11.25 16.93 6.20
N PRO A 201 11.63 16.65 7.46
CA PRO A 201 11.55 17.60 8.55
C PRO A 201 12.43 18.85 8.37
N ALA A 202 13.64 18.70 7.82
CA ALA A 202 14.57 19.79 7.61
C ALA A 202 14.80 20.06 6.10
N PRO A 203 14.92 21.33 5.68
CA PRO A 203 14.99 21.68 4.27
C PRO A 203 16.26 21.13 3.62
N GLU A 204 16.07 20.19 2.70
CA GLU A 204 17.09 19.61 1.84
C GLU A 204 16.58 19.52 0.40
N VAL A 205 17.52 19.53 -0.55
CA VAL A 205 17.20 19.44 -1.97
C VAL A 205 17.58 18.05 -2.49
N TRP A 206 16.58 17.30 -2.93
CA TRP A 206 16.75 16.02 -3.62
C TRP A 206 16.39 16.19 -5.09
N THR A 207 17.17 15.57 -5.99
CA THR A 207 16.88 15.62 -7.43
C THR A 207 15.99 14.47 -7.87
N GLU A 208 15.95 13.38 -7.10
CA GLU A 208 15.19 12.18 -7.42
C GLU A 208 14.49 11.64 -6.16
N LEU A 209 13.25 11.18 -6.34
CA LEU A 209 12.48 10.41 -5.38
C LEU A 209 11.85 9.23 -6.14
N HIS A 210 12.19 8.01 -5.72
CA HIS A 210 11.65 6.79 -6.31
C HIS A 210 10.58 6.22 -5.36
N PHE A 211 9.45 5.80 -5.93
CA PHE A 211 8.32 5.20 -5.22
C PHE A 211 7.94 3.89 -5.90
N LEU A 212 7.89 2.79 -5.14
CA LEU A 212 7.65 1.44 -5.65
C LEU A 212 8.60 1.05 -6.79
N GLU A 213 9.87 1.43 -6.70
CA GLU A 213 10.85 0.95 -7.68
C GLU A 213 11.16 -0.51 -7.37
N TRP A 214 10.64 -1.41 -8.20
CA TRP A 214 10.89 -2.83 -8.10
C TRP A 214 12.06 -3.23 -9.00
N ASN A 215 13.19 -3.59 -8.38
CA ASN A 215 14.39 -4.04 -9.08
C ASN A 215 14.55 -5.56 -8.93
N PHE A 216 14.71 -6.28 -10.05
CA PHE A 216 14.96 -7.71 -10.08
C PHE A 216 15.90 -8.04 -11.24
N SER A 217 16.72 -9.09 -11.08
CA SER A 217 17.69 -9.55 -12.09
C SER A 217 17.27 -10.85 -12.79
N GLY A 218 16.16 -11.46 -12.35
CA GLY A 218 15.65 -12.71 -12.90
C GLY A 218 14.80 -12.53 -14.15
N SER A 219 14.52 -13.64 -14.82
CA SER A 219 13.55 -13.76 -15.91
C SER A 219 12.20 -14.29 -15.41
N ASP A 220 11.90 -14.05 -14.13
CA ASP A 220 10.67 -14.54 -13.51
C ASP A 220 9.41 -13.93 -14.13
N PHE A 221 9.54 -12.74 -14.70
CA PHE A 221 8.50 -12.02 -15.44
C PHE A 221 8.94 -11.80 -16.88
N THR A 222 7.99 -11.92 -17.80
CA THR A 222 8.25 -11.81 -19.24
C THR A 222 7.63 -10.56 -19.86
N HIS A 223 6.66 -9.95 -19.18
CA HIS A 223 5.94 -8.79 -19.67
C HIS A 223 5.65 -7.80 -18.54
N TYR A 224 5.33 -6.58 -18.92
CA TYR A 224 4.78 -5.56 -18.02
C TYR A 224 3.51 -4.96 -18.63
N ALA A 225 2.65 -4.42 -17.77
CA ALA A 225 1.55 -3.55 -18.17
C ALA A 225 1.37 -2.45 -17.12
N GLY A 226 0.96 -1.25 -17.53
CA GLY A 226 0.72 -0.15 -16.60
C GLY A 226 0.21 1.12 -17.25
N GLY A 227 -0.17 2.09 -16.43
CA GLY A 227 -0.60 3.42 -16.86
C GLY A 227 -2.05 3.52 -17.34
N ASP A 228 -2.46 4.76 -17.61
CA ASP A 228 -3.74 5.12 -18.22
C ASP A 228 -3.50 6.24 -19.24
N PRO A 229 -3.55 5.98 -20.57
CA PRO A 229 -3.92 4.71 -21.20
C PRO A 229 -2.91 3.57 -20.94
N ILE A 230 -3.40 2.32 -21.04
CA ILE A 230 -2.59 1.12 -20.78
C ILE A 230 -1.43 1.05 -21.78
N THR A 231 -0.22 0.90 -21.24
CA THR A 231 1.00 0.59 -21.98
C THR A 231 1.52 -0.77 -21.52
N GLU A 232 1.84 -1.64 -22.47
CA GLU A 232 2.36 -2.98 -22.21
C GLU A 232 3.57 -3.29 -23.10
N GLY A 233 4.36 -4.28 -22.70
CA GLY A 233 5.54 -4.68 -23.46
C GLY A 233 6.23 -5.92 -22.89
N THR A 234 7.25 -6.38 -23.61
CA THR A 234 8.12 -7.49 -23.20
C THR A 234 9.22 -6.98 -22.27
N LEU A 235 9.59 -7.80 -21.29
CA LEU A 235 10.77 -7.60 -20.47
C LEU A 235 11.94 -8.35 -21.11
N GLU A 236 12.72 -7.63 -21.91
CA GLU A 236 13.95 -8.14 -22.52
C GLU A 236 15.10 -7.72 -21.60
N GLY A 237 15.63 -8.68 -20.83
CA GLY A 237 16.65 -8.40 -19.80
C GLY A 237 17.76 -7.48 -20.32
N GLY A 238 18.08 -6.41 -19.57
CA GLY A 238 19.02 -5.40 -20.11
C GLY A 238 19.12 -4.07 -19.37
N ARG A 239 18.96 -4.03 -18.03
CA ARG A 239 18.94 -2.77 -17.25
C ARG A 239 17.88 -1.76 -17.75
N GLN A 240 16.79 -2.25 -18.32
CA GLN A 240 15.66 -1.42 -18.73
C GLN A 240 14.83 -1.04 -17.50
N SER A 241 14.31 0.18 -17.48
CA SER A 241 13.39 0.67 -16.47
C SER A 241 12.13 1.18 -17.15
N HIS A 242 10.96 0.80 -16.63
CA HIS A 242 9.66 1.28 -17.10
C HIS A 242 8.99 2.05 -15.97
N ILE A 243 8.56 3.28 -16.26
CA ILE A 243 7.96 4.18 -15.28
C ILE A 243 6.50 4.37 -15.65
N PHE A 244 5.62 4.18 -14.68
CA PHE A 244 4.19 4.34 -14.84
C PHE A 244 3.63 5.30 -13.80
N SER A 245 2.56 5.98 -14.15
CA SER A 245 1.67 6.65 -13.21
C SER A 245 0.51 5.74 -12.83
N ASN A 246 0.01 5.88 -11.60
CA ASN A 246 -1.18 5.20 -11.06
C ASN A 246 -1.05 3.70 -10.78
N TRP A 247 -0.70 2.88 -11.77
CA TRP A 247 -0.57 1.43 -11.59
C TRP A 247 0.43 0.82 -12.56
N ALA A 248 1.02 -0.29 -12.14
CA ALA A 248 1.86 -1.16 -12.96
C ALA A 248 1.71 -2.61 -12.48
N GLY A 249 1.98 -3.55 -13.36
CA GLY A 249 1.97 -4.98 -13.08
C GLY A 249 3.05 -5.69 -13.89
N LEU A 250 3.69 -6.68 -13.26
CA LEU A 250 4.57 -7.63 -13.93
C LEU A 250 3.77 -8.90 -14.25
N VAL A 251 3.97 -9.44 -15.45
CA VAL A 251 3.15 -10.51 -16.03
C VAL A 251 4.03 -11.67 -16.50
N GLY A 252 3.45 -12.88 -16.50
CA GLY A 252 4.17 -14.13 -16.78
C GLY A 252 5.00 -14.63 -15.60
N GLY A 253 4.69 -14.11 -14.41
CA GLY A 253 5.20 -14.52 -13.10
C GLY A 253 4.76 -15.91 -12.69
#